data_AF-A0A3P2AES3-F1
#
_entry.id   AF-A0A3P2AES3-F1
#
_cell.length_a   1.000
_cell.length_b   1.000
_cell.length_c   1.000
_cell.angle_alpha   90.00
_cell.angle_beta   90.00
_cell.angle_gamma   90.00
#
_symmetry.space_group_name_H-M   'P 1'
#
loop_
_entity.id
_entity.type
_entity.pdbx_description
1 polymer ?
#
loop_
_entity_poly.entity_id
_entity_poly.type
_entity_poly.pdbx_seq_one_letter_code
_entity_poly.pdbx_strand_id
1 'polypeptide(L)'
;MFCYSEGCFSARNIEDKCRYDLRVWYLLNGQKAPDHATIHRFRKKVAPLPEGILEQFPLMLVENGLVDLSSVYIDGTKIELVSNKYRFV
;
A
#
# COMPACT_ATOMS: atom_id res chain seq x y z
N MET A 1 -4.08 0.97 -8.85
CA MET A 1 -4.38 1.78 -7.65
C MET A 1 -5.80 2.33 -7.72
N PHE A 2 -6.18 3.08 -8.77
CA PHE A 2 -7.55 3.58 -8.97
C PHE A 2 -8.63 2.49 -8.95
N CYS A 3 -8.45 1.40 -9.70
CA CYS A 3 -9.46 0.32 -9.67
C CYS A 3 -9.64 -0.29 -8.26
N TYR A 4 -8.58 -0.35 -7.44
CA TYR A 4 -8.68 -0.87 -6.08
C TYR A 4 -9.38 0.10 -5.13
N SER A 5 -9.19 1.41 -5.27
CA SER A 5 -9.94 2.39 -4.46
C SER A 5 -11.44 2.36 -4.77
N GLU A 6 -11.81 1.96 -5.99
CA GLU A 6 -13.20 1.76 -6.41
C GLU A 6 -13.74 0.34 -6.06
N GLY A 7 -13.01 -0.46 -5.27
CA GLY A 7 -13.43 -1.81 -4.88
C GLY A 7 -13.32 -2.87 -5.98
N CYS A 8 -12.65 -2.59 -7.09
CA CYS A 8 -12.44 -3.52 -8.20
C CYS A 8 -11.13 -4.29 -8.04
N PHE A 9 -11.22 -5.53 -7.57
CA PHE A 9 -10.05 -6.39 -7.27
C PHE A 9 -9.79 -7.50 -8.30
N SER A 10 -10.78 -7.85 -9.10
CA SER A 10 -10.67 -8.89 -10.14
C SER A 10 -9.85 -8.38 -11.32
N ALA A 11 -8.84 -9.14 -11.76
CA ALA A 11 -8.02 -8.77 -12.91
C ALA A 11 -8.85 -8.64 -14.21
N ARG A 12 -9.91 -9.45 -14.36
CA ARG A 12 -10.83 -9.36 -15.50
C ARG A 12 -11.69 -8.09 -15.43
N ASN A 13 -12.22 -7.76 -14.26
CA ASN A 13 -12.99 -6.53 -14.08
C ASN A 13 -12.12 -5.27 -14.28
N ILE A 14 -10.84 -5.35 -13.91
CA ILE A 14 -9.88 -4.28 -14.18
C ILE A 14 -9.63 -4.17 -15.70
N GLU A 15 -9.45 -5.29 -16.41
CA GLU A 15 -9.35 -5.30 -17.88
C GLU A 15 -10.58 -4.67 -18.54
N ASP A 16 -11.80 -5.04 -18.11
CA ASP A 16 -13.03 -4.46 -18.64
C ASP A 16 -13.10 -2.95 -18.40
N LYS A 17 -12.75 -2.50 -17.19
CA LYS A 17 -12.67 -1.06 -16.89
C LYS A 17 -11.63 -0.35 -17.74
N CYS A 18 -10.48 -0.97 -18.00
CA CYS A 18 -9.47 -0.42 -18.92
C CYS A 18 -9.98 -0.29 -20.37
N ARG A 19 -11.04 -1.00 -20.75
CA ARG A 19 -11.64 -0.90 -22.10
C ARG A 19 -12.81 0.07 -22.17
N TYR A 20 -13.63 0.15 -21.12
CA TYR A 20 -14.94 0.81 -21.19
C TYR A 20 -15.14 1.97 -20.19
N ASP A 21 -14.31 2.09 -19.15
CA ASP A 21 -14.43 3.16 -18.15
C ASP A 21 -13.57 4.36 -18.56
N LEU A 22 -14.20 5.50 -18.90
CA LEU A 22 -13.52 6.72 -19.35
C LEU A 22 -12.45 7.21 -18.37
N ARG A 23 -12.68 7.04 -17.06
CA ARG A 23 -11.74 7.47 -16.01
C ARG A 23 -10.46 6.66 -16.08
N VAL A 24 -10.57 5.35 -16.31
CA VAL A 24 -9.43 4.45 -16.47
C VAL A 24 -8.76 4.69 -17.83
N TRP A 25 -9.54 4.96 -18.87
CA TRP A 25 -9.03 5.32 -20.18
C TRP A 25 -8.15 6.57 -20.15
N TYR A 26 -8.57 7.61 -19.42
CA TYR A 26 -7.75 8.78 -19.17
C TYR A 26 -6.42 8.42 -18.47
N LEU A 27 -6.47 7.55 -17.47
CA LEU A 27 -5.27 7.09 -16.74
C LEU A 27 -4.33 6.24 -17.60
N LEU A 28 -4.83 5.57 -18.65
CA LEU A 28 -3.99 4.85 -19.61
C LEU A 28 -3.20 5.80 -20.51
N ASN A 29 -3.56 7.08 -20.60
CA ASN A 29 -2.83 8.11 -21.35
C ASN A 29 -2.47 7.67 -22.79
N GLY A 30 -3.46 7.13 -23.51
CA GLY A 30 -3.31 6.64 -24.89
C GLY A 30 -2.62 5.28 -25.03
N GLN A 31 -2.19 4.64 -23.93
CA GLN A 31 -1.65 3.29 -23.96
C GLN A 31 -2.74 2.23 -24.17
N LYS A 32 -2.36 1.11 -24.78
CA LYS A 32 -3.26 -0.04 -24.98
C LYS A 32 -3.71 -0.59 -23.62
N ALA A 33 -5.01 -0.86 -23.49
CA ALA A 33 -5.57 -1.54 -22.33
C ALA A 33 -4.87 -2.89 -22.08
N PRO A 34 -4.33 -3.14 -20.88
CA PRO A 34 -3.69 -4.40 -20.55
C PRO A 34 -4.74 -5.52 -20.41
N ASP A 35 -4.36 -6.73 -20.80
CA ASP A 35 -5.19 -7.91 -20.53
C ASP A 35 -5.07 -8.37 -19.06
N HIS A 36 -6.04 -9.17 -18.60
CA HIS A 36 -6.06 -9.70 -17.24
C HIS A 36 -4.78 -10.51 -16.91
N ALA A 37 -4.17 -11.17 -17.91
CA ALA A 37 -2.94 -11.92 -17.73
C ALA A 37 -1.74 -11.00 -17.41
N THR A 38 -1.65 -9.87 -18.08
CA THR A 38 -0.66 -8.82 -17.85
C THR A 38 -0.86 -8.19 -16.48
N ILE A 39 -2.10 -7.86 -16.12
CA ILE A 39 -2.45 -7.34 -14.78
C ILE A 39 -2.04 -8.35 -13.70
N HIS A 40 -2.32 -9.64 -13.90
CA HIS A 40 -1.96 -10.68 -12.96
C HIS A 40 -0.44 -10.87 -12.82
N ARG A 41 0.32 -10.87 -13.92
CA ARG A 41 1.79 -10.91 -13.89
C ARG A 41 2.37 -9.71 -13.15
N PHE A 42 1.84 -8.51 -13.42
CA PHE A 42 2.24 -7.29 -12.71
C PHE A 42 2.00 -7.41 -11.20
N ARG A 43 0.82 -7.89 -10.78
CA ARG A 43 0.50 -8.12 -9.36
C ARG A 43 1.47 -9.09 -8.71
N LYS A 44 1.80 -10.21 -9.35
CA LYS A 44 2.79 -11.15 -8.83
C LYS A 44 4.18 -10.54 -8.67
N LYS A 45 4.59 -9.69 -9.62
CA LYS A 45 5.87 -8.99 -9.57
C LYS A 45 5.93 -7.97 -8.43
N VAL A 46 4.81 -7.29 -8.15
CA VAL A 46 4.74 -6.25 -7.12
C VAL A 46 4.45 -6.82 -5.74
N ALA A 47 3.77 -7.96 -5.61
CA ALA A 47 3.39 -8.57 -4.34
C ALA A 47 4.50 -8.66 -3.25
N PRO A 48 5.78 -8.93 -3.56
CA PRO A 48 6.83 -8.98 -2.53
C PRO A 48 7.43 -7.61 -2.17
N LEU A 49 7.14 -6.55 -2.92
CA LEU A 49 7.75 -5.22 -2.72
C LEU A 49 7.21 -4.42 -1.51
N PRO A 50 5.92 -4.52 -1.10
CA PRO A 50 5.37 -3.68 -0.04
C PRO A 50 6.09 -3.85 1.29
N GLU A 51 6.49 -5.07 1.65
CA GLU A 51 7.08 -5.35 2.96
C GLU A 51 8.37 -4.53 3.17
N GLY A 52 9.31 -4.59 2.23
CA GLY A 52 10.55 -3.82 2.33
C GLY A 52 10.36 -2.30 2.22
N ILE A 53 9.37 -1.83 1.45
CA ILE A 53 9.10 -0.38 1.30
C ILE A 53 8.41 0.18 2.55
N LEU A 54 7.49 -0.59 3.14
CA LEU A 54 6.77 -0.19 4.35
C LEU A 54 7.67 -0.15 5.58
N GLU A 55 8.75 -0.92 5.61
CA GLU A 55 9.79 -0.83 6.65
C GLU A 55 10.70 0.38 6.47
N GLN A 56 11.05 0.75 5.24
CA GLN A 56 11.91 1.90 4.96
C GLN A 56 11.25 3.23 5.36
N PHE A 57 9.93 3.35 5.18
CA PHE A 57 9.21 4.57 5.48
C PHE A 57 9.31 5.03 6.95
N PRO A 58 9.00 4.20 7.98
CA PRO A 58 9.18 4.59 9.38
C PRO A 58 10.65 4.78 9.75
N LEU A 59 11.58 4.01 9.18
CA LEU A 59 13.01 4.23 9.41
C LEU A 59 13.44 5.64 8.98
N MET A 60 13.02 6.07 7.79
CA MET A 60 13.29 7.43 7.31
C MET A 60 12.67 8.50 8.22
N LEU A 61 11.46 8.28 8.73
CA LEU A 61 10.81 9.23 9.65
C LEU A 61 11.57 9.36 10.97
N VAL A 62 12.12 8.25 11.48
CA VAL A 62 12.94 8.24 12.69
C VAL A 62 14.28 8.94 12.45
N GLU A 63 14.96 8.64 11.33
CA GLU A 63 16.23 9.28 10.95
C GLU A 63 16.09 10.80 10.79
N ASN A 64 14.95 11.27 10.29
CA ASN A 64 14.66 12.71 10.15
C ASN A 64 14.08 13.34 11.43
N GLY A 65 13.97 12.58 12.53
CA GLY A 65 13.45 13.07 13.81
C GLY A 65 11.97 13.48 13.78
N LEU A 66 11.22 13.00 12.80
CA LEU A 66 9.79 13.32 12.62
C LEU A 66 8.88 12.41 13.47
N VAL A 67 9.37 11.23 13.86
CA VAL A 67 8.63 10.26 14.68
C VAL A 67 9.55 9.68 15.74
N ASP A 68 9.03 9.58 16.97
CA ASP A 68 9.67 8.88 18.08
C ASP A 68 9.02 7.50 18.27
N LEU A 69 9.83 6.45 18.34
CA LEU A 69 9.38 5.07 18.53
C LEU A 69 8.99 4.77 19.99
N SER A 70 9.18 5.72 20.92
CA SER A 70 8.84 5.55 22.34
C SER A 70 7.33 5.57 22.65
N SER A 71 6.52 6.07 21.72
CA SER A 71 5.08 6.22 21.91
C SER A 71 4.31 5.72 20.69
N VAL A 72 3.25 4.97 20.95
CA VAL A 72 2.34 4.46 19.92
C VAL A 72 1.04 5.25 20.03
N TYR A 73 0.54 5.76 18.91
CA TYR A 73 -0.75 6.43 18.87
C TYR A 73 -1.78 5.50 18.24
N ILE A 74 -2.82 5.14 18.99
CA ILE A 74 -3.97 4.39 18.50
C ILE A 74 -5.19 5.29 18.63
N ASP A 75 -5.83 5.62 17.51
CA ASP A 75 -7.06 6.43 17.48
C ASP A 75 -6.92 7.77 18.25
N GLY A 76 -5.80 8.47 18.04
CA GLY A 76 -5.49 9.74 18.71
C GLY A 76 -5.09 9.62 20.18
N THR A 77 -5.15 8.43 20.77
CA THR A 77 -4.69 8.17 22.13
C THR A 77 -3.20 7.86 22.13
N LYS A 78 -2.42 8.69 22.82
CA LYS A 78 -0.99 8.43 23.06
C LYS A 78 -0.85 7.30 24.07
N ILE A 79 -0.27 6.20 23.64
CA ILE A 79 0.14 5.08 24.49
C ILE A 79 1.65 5.17 24.61
N GLU A 80 2.13 5.61 25.77
CA GLU A 80 3.56 5.61 26.06
C GLU A 80 4.00 4.20 26.42
N LEU A 81 5.10 3.73 25.82
CA LEU A 81 5.69 2.46 26.19
C LEU A 81 6.34 2.62 27.57
N VAL A 82 5.61 2.33 28.64
CA VAL A 82 6.19 2.15 29.97
C VAL A 82 7.05 0.88 29.90
N SER A 83 8.32 1.06 29.57
CA SER A 83 9.34 0.02 29.49
C SER A 83 9.71 -0.50 30.88
N ASN A 84 8.74 -0.99 31.65
CA ASN A 84 9.03 -1.92 32.73
C ASN A 84 8.95 -3.32 32.12
N LYS A 85 10.02 -3.69 31.39
CA LYS A 85 10.26 -5.08 31.01
C LYS A 85 10.16 -5.90 32.29
N TYR A 86 9.08 -6.66 32.43
CA TYR A 86 8.87 -7.62 33.50
C TYR A 86 10.15 -8.47 33.64
N ARG A 87 10.95 -8.17 34.67
CA ARG A 87 11.89 -9.13 35.25
C ARG A 87 11.01 -10.15 35.95
N PHE A 88 10.72 -11.25 35.26
CA PHE A 88 10.28 -12.46 35.95
C PHE A 88 11.44 -12.91 36.83
N VAL A 89 11.18 -12.96 38.13
CA VAL A 89 12.06 -13.58 39.15
C VAL A 89 11.95 -15.09 39.01
#